data_AF-A0A1H2S4U5-F1
#
_entry.id   AF-A0A1H2S4U5-F1
#
_cell.length_a   1.000
_cell.length_b   1.000
_cell.length_c   1.000
_cell.angle_alpha   90.00
_cell.angle_beta   90.00
_cell.angle_gamma   90.00
#
_symmetry.space_group_name_H-M   'P 1'
#
loop_
_entity.id
_entity.type
_entity.pdbx_description
1 polymer ?
#
loop_
_entity_poly.entity_id
_entity_poly.type
_entity_poly.pdbx_seq_one_letter_code
_entity_poly.pdbx_strand_id
1 'polypeptide(L)'
;MFINQYRIDKDTFKEYAYKIVCRPFYIRGGLLDLFAIVMCIIGIMHGHYIIAAIEGIAALLLLISIIYSPYLVNAHLSTGEEVSIHFNEYIEVIKNNEKMSVEYRRIQKIIPLKNGIILSLGEGEIILVKRDAFVKGDYEQFETFIYNQVK
;
A
#
# COMPACT_ATOMS: atom_id res chain seq x y z
N MET A 1 16.68 16.51 13.77
CA MET A 1 15.73 15.66 14.52
C MET A 1 14.33 16.02 14.09
N PHE A 2 13.63 15.07 13.48
CA PHE A 2 12.22 15.23 13.09
C PHE A 2 11.36 14.29 13.91
N ILE A 3 10.16 14.73 14.31
CA ILE A 3 9.21 13.93 15.07
C ILE A 3 7.86 14.03 14.36
N ASN A 4 7.35 12.89 13.90
CA ASN A 4 6.03 12.77 13.28
C ASN A 4 5.12 11.97 14.20
N GLN A 5 4.04 12.57 14.69
CA GLN A 5 3.12 11.92 15.63
C GLN A 5 1.68 12.07 15.15
N TYR A 6 1.01 10.95 14.94
CA TYR A 6 -0.37 10.94 14.48
C TYR A 6 -1.14 9.75 15.02
N ARG A 7 -2.46 9.89 14.98
CA ARG A 7 -3.38 8.79 15.20
C ARG A 7 -3.76 8.16 13.86
N ILE A 8 -3.77 6.84 13.78
CA ILE A 8 -4.16 6.13 12.54
C ILE A 8 -5.62 6.43 12.25
N ASP A 9 -5.83 7.17 11.16
CA ASP A 9 -7.12 7.54 10.60
C ASP A 9 -7.43 6.66 9.37
N LYS A 10 -8.72 6.37 9.15
CA LYS A 10 -9.19 5.53 8.04
C LYS A 10 -8.87 6.12 6.67
N ASP A 11 -8.92 7.43 6.50
CA ASP A 11 -8.75 8.09 5.20
C ASP A 11 -7.30 8.03 4.71
N THR A 12 -6.34 8.27 5.60
CA THR A 12 -4.91 8.17 5.25
C THR A 12 -4.52 6.73 4.92
N PHE A 13 -5.07 5.76 5.66
CA PHE A 13 -4.79 4.35 5.40
C PHE A 13 -5.49 3.82 4.14
N LYS A 14 -6.66 4.37 3.79
CA LYS A 14 -7.35 4.04 2.53
C LYS A 14 -6.54 4.46 1.31
N GLU A 15 -5.91 5.63 1.35
CA GLU A 15 -5.00 6.07 0.29
C GLU A 15 -3.83 5.09 0.12
N TYR A 16 -3.24 4.65 1.23
CA TYR A 16 -2.19 3.64 1.25
C TYR A 16 -2.66 2.29 0.65
N ALA A 17 -3.73 1.73 1.19
CA ALA A 17 -4.30 0.46 0.79
C ALA A 17 -4.58 0.42 -0.72
N TYR A 18 -5.15 1.50 -1.25
CA TYR A 18 -5.49 1.55 -2.67
C TYR A 18 -4.24 1.71 -3.56
N LYS A 19 -3.33 2.64 -3.21
CA LYS A 19 -2.23 3.05 -4.08
C LYS A 19 -1.06 2.07 -4.08
N ILE A 20 -0.82 1.37 -2.97
CA ILE A 20 0.35 0.49 -2.81
C ILE A 20 -0.07 -0.99 -2.79
N VAL A 21 -1.08 -1.36 -2.00
CA VAL A 21 -1.48 -2.77 -1.88
C VAL A 21 -2.32 -3.20 -3.08
N CYS A 22 -3.37 -2.42 -3.41
CA CYS A 22 -4.33 -2.84 -4.43
C CYS A 22 -3.86 -2.52 -5.86
N ARG A 23 -3.08 -1.46 -6.09
CA ARG A 23 -2.62 -1.06 -7.45
C ARG A 23 -1.96 -2.19 -8.26
N PRO A 24 -0.97 -2.95 -7.75
CA PRO A 24 -0.40 -4.06 -8.52
C PRO A 24 -1.42 -5.19 -8.75
N PHE A 25 -2.34 -5.40 -7.81
CA PHE A 25 -3.41 -6.38 -7.93
C PHE A 25 -4.44 -5.97 -9.00
N TYR A 26 -4.83 -4.70 -9.06
CA TYR A 26 -5.70 -4.16 -10.12
C TYR A 26 -5.06 -4.28 -11.50
N ILE A 27 -3.77 -3.95 -11.63
CA ILE A 27 -3.08 -3.99 -12.92
C ILE A 27 -2.88 -5.43 -13.38
N ARG A 28 -2.26 -6.28 -12.55
CA ARG A 28 -1.98 -7.68 -12.94
C ARG A 28 -3.25 -8.51 -13.02
N GLY A 29 -4.13 -8.36 -12.03
CA GLY A 29 -5.43 -9.02 -11.99
C GLY A 29 -6.31 -8.59 -13.15
N GLY A 30 -6.38 -7.29 -13.47
CA GLY A 30 -7.15 -6.79 -14.61
C GLY A 30 -6.64 -7.29 -15.96
N LEU A 31 -5.32 -7.43 -16.14
CA LEU A 31 -4.74 -8.03 -17.35
C LEU A 31 -5.10 -9.52 -17.49
N LEU A 32 -5.02 -10.27 -16.38
CA LEU A 32 -5.43 -11.68 -16.33
C LEU A 32 -6.93 -11.85 -16.59
N ASP A 33 -7.74 -10.97 -16.03
CA ASP A 33 -9.19 -10.97 -16.21
C ASP A 33 -9.57 -10.67 -17.68
N LEU A 34 -8.93 -9.67 -18.28
CA LEU A 34 -9.10 -9.37 -19.71
C LEU A 34 -8.72 -10.57 -20.58
N PHE A 35 -7.61 -11.25 -20.27
CA PHE A 35 -7.19 -12.45 -20.99
C PHE A 35 -8.23 -13.58 -20.86
N ALA A 36 -8.75 -13.83 -19.66
CA ALA A 36 -9.78 -14.84 -19.42
C ALA A 36 -11.09 -14.53 -20.20
N ILE A 37 -11.49 -13.26 -20.26
CA ILE A 37 -12.66 -12.82 -21.03
C ILE A 37 -12.45 -13.05 -22.54
N VAL A 38 -11.28 -12.69 -23.07
CA VAL A 38 -10.95 -12.87 -24.49
C VAL A 38 -10.96 -14.35 -24.87
N MET A 39 -10.32 -15.19 -24.06
CA MET A 39 -10.31 -16.64 -24.31
C MET A 39 -11.71 -17.24 -24.24
N CYS A 40 -12.54 -16.79 -23.29
CA CYS A 40 -13.93 -17.25 -23.17
C CYS A 40 -14.74 -16.93 -24.43
N ILE A 41 -14.61 -15.71 -24.98
CA ILE A 41 -15.27 -15.30 -26.23
C ILE A 41 -14.80 -16.17 -27.40
N ILE A 42 -13.49 -16.42 -27.52
CA ILE A 42 -12.93 -17.30 -28.55
C ILE A 42 -13.48 -18.72 -28.41
N GLY A 43 -13.57 -19.24 -27.18
CA GLY A 43 -14.12 -20.56 -26.88
C GLY A 43 -15.57 -20.69 -27.32
N ILE A 44 -16.40 -19.66 -27.09
CA ILE A 44 -17.79 -19.61 -27.56
C ILE A 44 -17.84 -19.61 -29.10
N MET A 45 -17.04 -18.78 -29.75
CA MET A 45 -17.02 -18.68 -31.23
C MET A 45 -16.62 -20.00 -31.91
N HIS A 46 -15.75 -20.79 -31.30
CA HIS A 46 -15.30 -22.08 -31.84
C HIS A 46 -16.13 -23.28 -31.36
N GLY A 47 -17.20 -23.05 -30.58
CA GLY A 47 -18.09 -24.11 -30.09
C GLY A 47 -17.51 -24.93 -28.92
N HIS A 48 -16.42 -24.49 -28.29
CA HIS A 48 -15.81 -25.12 -27.13
C HIS A 48 -16.46 -24.63 -25.82
N TYR A 49 -17.75 -24.91 -25.65
CA TYR A 49 -18.56 -24.37 -24.54
C TYR A 49 -18.07 -24.77 -23.13
N ILE A 50 -17.48 -25.96 -22.98
CA ILE A 50 -16.95 -26.41 -21.68
C ILE A 50 -15.75 -25.54 -21.25
N ILE A 51 -14.84 -25.26 -22.17
CA ILE A 51 -13.64 -24.44 -21.92
C ILE A 51 -14.06 -22.99 -21.65
N ALA A 52 -14.98 -22.46 -22.47
CA ALA A 52 -15.53 -21.12 -22.26
C ALA A 52 -16.21 -20.96 -20.90
N ALA A 53 -16.96 -21.97 -20.43
CA ALA A 53 -17.59 -21.92 -19.11
C ALA A 53 -16.56 -21.86 -17.97
N ILE A 54 -15.46 -22.61 -18.06
CA ILE A 54 -14.38 -22.58 -17.07
C ILE A 54 -13.72 -21.20 -17.05
N GLU A 55 -13.41 -20.63 -18.22
CA GLU A 55 -12.78 -19.31 -18.34
C GLU A 55 -13.71 -18.20 -17.87
N GLY A 56 -15.01 -18.30 -18.15
CA GLY A 56 -16.02 -17.37 -17.64
C GLY A 56 -16.13 -17.38 -16.11
N ILE A 57 -16.09 -18.56 -15.49
CA ILE A 57 -16.07 -18.68 -14.02
C ILE A 57 -14.76 -18.11 -13.45
N ALA A 58 -13.62 -18.37 -14.09
CA ALA A 58 -12.33 -17.84 -13.67
C ALA A 58 -12.30 -16.30 -13.73
N ALA A 59 -12.79 -15.70 -14.82
CA ALA A 59 -12.94 -14.25 -14.95
C ALA A 59 -13.84 -13.68 -13.85
N LEU A 60 -15.01 -14.31 -13.61
CA LEU A 60 -15.92 -13.86 -12.55
C LEU A 60 -15.25 -13.85 -11.17
N LEU A 61 -14.51 -14.91 -10.83
CA LEU A 61 -13.80 -15.00 -9.54
C LEU A 61 -12.68 -13.94 -9.43
N LEU A 62 -11.94 -13.69 -10.52
CA LEU A 62 -10.92 -12.64 -10.56
C LEU A 62 -11.54 -11.26 -10.38
N LEU A 63 -12.62 -10.96 -11.09
CA LEU A 63 -13.36 -9.71 -10.98
C LEU A 63 -13.86 -9.47 -9.54
N ILE A 64 -14.49 -10.47 -8.92
CA ILE A 64 -14.93 -10.41 -7.53
C ILE A 64 -13.76 -10.13 -6.59
N SER A 65 -12.64 -10.83 -6.78
CA SER A 65 -11.44 -10.63 -5.96
C SER A 65 -10.89 -9.22 -6.08
N ILE A 66 -10.88 -8.66 -7.29
CA ILE A 66 -10.43 -7.29 -7.59
C ILE A 66 -11.33 -6.26 -6.90
N ILE A 67 -12.65 -6.44 -6.98
CA ILE A 67 -13.63 -5.51 -6.38
C ILE A 67 -13.60 -5.59 -4.85
N TYR A 68 -13.40 -6.78 -4.29
CA TYR A 68 -13.52 -7.02 -2.84
C TYR A 68 -12.22 -6.84 -2.05
N SER A 69 -11.04 -6.88 -2.71
CA SER A 69 -9.75 -6.66 -2.06
C SER A 69 -9.66 -5.37 -1.22
N PRO A 70 -10.10 -4.18 -1.69
CA PRO A 70 -10.00 -2.97 -0.87
C PRO A 70 -10.88 -3.03 0.39
N TYR A 71 -12.01 -3.74 0.35
CA TYR A 71 -12.88 -3.92 1.51
C TYR A 71 -12.23 -4.82 2.56
N LEU A 72 -11.61 -5.92 2.13
CA LEU A 72 -10.89 -6.83 3.04
C LEU A 72 -9.68 -6.17 3.70
N VAL A 73 -8.92 -5.40 2.93
CA VAL A 73 -7.78 -4.64 3.47
C VAL A 73 -8.27 -3.62 4.49
N ASN A 74 -9.37 -2.91 4.22
CA ASN A 74 -9.94 -1.95 5.15
C ASN A 74 -10.52 -2.58 6.43
N ALA A 75 -11.03 -3.81 6.36
CA ALA A 75 -11.64 -4.50 7.50
C ALA A 75 -10.61 -4.96 8.55
N HIS A 76 -9.36 -5.21 8.14
CA HIS A 76 -8.29 -5.65 9.04
C HIS A 76 -7.46 -4.47 9.61
N LEU A 77 -7.95 -3.23 9.46
CA LEU A 77 -7.22 -2.05 9.93
C LEU A 77 -7.52 -1.75 11.38
N SER A 78 -6.48 -1.82 12.21
CA SER A 78 -6.47 -1.23 13.54
C SER A 78 -6.54 0.29 13.43
N THR A 79 -7.71 0.86 13.72
CA THR A 79 -7.91 2.31 13.76
C THR A 79 -7.72 2.84 15.17
N GLY A 80 -7.24 4.08 15.28
CA GLY A 80 -7.18 4.77 16.57
C GLY A 80 -5.92 4.49 17.39
N GLU A 81 -4.97 3.70 16.87
CA GLU A 81 -3.64 3.52 17.44
C GLU A 81 -2.81 4.80 17.27
N GLU A 82 -2.04 5.15 18.30
CA GLU A 82 -1.11 6.27 18.24
C GLU A 82 0.24 5.79 17.72
N VAL A 83 0.77 6.52 16.75
CA VAL A 83 2.05 6.25 16.11
C VAL A 83 2.92 7.50 16.28
N SER A 84 4.11 7.32 16.85
CA SER A 84 5.15 8.35 16.90
C SER A 84 6.40 7.85 16.22
N ILE A 85 6.93 8.62 15.28
CA ILE A 85 8.10 8.29 14.47
C ILE A 85 9.16 9.34 14.72
N HIS A 86 10.31 8.91 15.25
CA HIS A 86 11.41 9.78 15.61
C HIS A 86 12.56 9.53 14.65
N PHE A 87 12.99 10.59 13.96
CA PHE A 87 14.09 10.55 13.00
C PHE A 87 15.34 11.20 13.61
N ASN A 88 16.25 10.35 14.11
CA ASN A 88 17.54 10.70 14.69
C ASN A 88 18.67 9.94 13.97
N GLU A 89 19.58 9.30 14.71
CA GLU A 89 20.59 8.38 14.15
C GLU A 89 19.95 7.14 13.50
N TYR A 90 18.83 6.70 14.07
CA TYR A 90 17.96 5.64 13.56
C TYR A 90 16.53 6.18 13.46
N ILE A 91 15.69 5.46 12.71
CA ILE A 91 14.26 5.70 12.64
C ILE A 91 13.61 4.88 13.76
N GLU A 92 13.12 5.54 14.80
CA GLU A 92 12.38 4.87 15.85
C GLU A 92 10.89 5.02 15.60
N VAL A 93 10.19 3.90 15.45
CA VAL A 93 8.74 3.84 15.33
C VAL A 93 8.18 3.33 16.66
N ILE A 94 7.35 4.15 17.30
CA ILE A 94 6.65 3.82 18.54
C ILE A 94 5.18 3.67 18.18
N LYS A 95 4.64 2.47 18.40
CA LYS A 95 3.24 2.13 18.11
C LYS A 95 2.67 1.40 19.32
N ASN A 96 1.64 1.95 19.97
CA ASN A 96 1.00 1.33 21.15
C ASN A 96 2.00 0.80 22.21
N ASN A 97 3.01 1.60 22.59
CA ASN A 97 4.10 1.24 23.50
C ASN A 97 5.10 0.17 23.00
N GLU A 98 4.93 -0.37 21.80
CA GLU A 98 5.97 -1.14 21.13
C GLU A 98 6.92 -0.19 20.40
N LYS A 99 8.22 -0.41 20.57
CA LYS A 99 9.27 0.38 19.93
C LYS A 99 10.04 -0.49 18.95
N MET A 100 10.06 -0.06 17.69
CA MET A 100 10.86 -0.63 16.62
C MET A 100 11.92 0.40 16.21
N SER A 101 13.17 -0.04 16.05
CA SER A 101 14.24 0.80 15.51
C SER A 101 14.67 0.27 14.15
N VAL A 102 14.81 1.17 13.19
CA VAL A 102 15.11 0.86 11.79
C VAL A 102 16.24 1.76 11.30
N GLU A 103 17.24 1.15 10.67
CA GLU A 103 18.31 1.90 10.00
C GLU A 103 17.83 2.53 8.69
N TYR A 104 18.29 3.74 8.38
CA TYR A 104 17.97 4.42 7.12
C TYR A 104 18.34 3.59 5.88
N ARG A 105 19.42 2.79 5.96
CA ARG A 105 19.87 1.90 4.87
C ARG A 105 18.85 0.81 4.51
N ARG A 106 17.91 0.50 5.41
CA ARG A 106 16.82 -0.45 5.11
C ARG A 106 15.75 0.17 4.22
N ILE A 107 15.71 1.50 4.05
CA ILE A 107 14.76 2.14 3.14
C ILE A 107 15.14 1.81 1.70
N GLN A 108 14.29 1.01 1.04
CA GLN A 108 14.48 0.64 -0.35
C GLN A 108 13.86 1.66 -1.30
N LYS A 109 12.69 2.22 -0.93
CA LYS A 109 11.92 3.14 -1.78
C LYS A 109 11.16 4.16 -0.97
N ILE A 110 11.07 5.38 -1.50
CA ILE A 110 10.20 6.44 -1.01
C ILE A 110 9.04 6.60 -1.99
N ILE A 111 7.81 6.47 -1.49
CA ILE A 111 6.59 6.56 -2.30
C ILE A 111 5.80 7.80 -1.85
N PRO A 112 5.64 8.82 -2.73
CA PRO A 112 4.88 10.00 -2.38
C PRO A 112 3.36 9.72 -2.35
N LEU A 113 2.70 10.18 -1.30
CA LEU A 113 1.25 10.24 -1.14
C LEU A 113 0.78 11.70 -1.20
N LYS A 114 -0.53 11.91 -1.35
CA LYS A 114 -1.12 13.26 -1.29
C LYS A 114 -0.94 13.87 0.11
N ASN A 115 -1.08 13.05 1.15
CA ASN A 115 -1.08 13.47 2.54
C ASN A 115 0.23 13.12 3.29
N GLY A 116 1.31 12.76 2.59
CA GLY A 116 2.58 12.38 3.22
C GLY A 116 3.48 11.54 2.33
N ILE A 117 4.37 10.77 2.94
CA ILE A 117 5.24 9.82 2.23
C ILE A 117 5.22 8.45 2.90
N ILE A 118 5.54 7.42 2.12
CA ILE A 118 5.78 6.08 2.62
C ILE A 118 7.24 5.71 2.38
N LEU A 119 7.87 5.23 3.45
CA LEU A 119 9.19 4.63 3.42
C LEU A 119 9.02 3.12 3.39
N SER A 120 9.36 2.49 2.26
CA SER A 120 9.29 1.04 2.11
C SER A 120 10.62 0.43 2.52
N LEU A 121 10.58 -0.53 3.45
CA LEU A 121 11.76 -1.22 4.00
C LEU A 121 12.06 -2.55 3.30
N GLY A 122 11.16 -3.01 2.43
CA GLY A 122 11.19 -4.34 1.83
C GLY A 122 10.21 -5.31 2.50
N GLU A 123 9.89 -6.43 1.84
CA GLU A 123 9.07 -7.54 2.38
C GLU A 123 7.69 -7.16 2.96
N GLY A 124 7.13 -6.02 2.52
CA GLY A 124 5.84 -5.52 3.01
C GLY A 124 5.92 -4.64 4.26
N GLU A 125 7.12 -4.44 4.82
CA GLU A 125 7.36 -3.48 5.90
C GLU A 125 7.36 -2.04 5.33
N ILE A 126 6.54 -1.19 5.94
CA ILE A 126 6.38 0.21 5.53
C ILE A 126 6.26 1.13 6.74
N ILE A 127 6.81 2.34 6.61
CA ILE A 127 6.62 3.42 7.56
C ILE A 127 5.87 4.54 6.85
N LEU A 128 4.70 4.90 7.37
CA LEU A 128 3.88 6.00 6.88
C LEU A 128 4.27 7.27 7.63
N VAL A 129 4.58 8.35 6.91
CA VAL A 129 4.88 9.65 7.50
C VAL A 129 3.85 10.66 7.00
N LYS A 130 3.06 11.21 7.92
CA LYS A 130 2.01 12.18 7.60
C LYS A 130 2.57 13.59 7.42
N ARG A 131 2.14 14.30 6.37
CA ARG A 131 2.62 15.66 6.07
C ARG A 131 2.26 16.68 7.16
N ASP A 132 1.08 16.56 7.73
CA ASP A 132 0.46 17.49 8.68
C ASP A 132 0.67 17.08 10.15
N ALA A 133 1.54 16.10 10.42
CA ALA A 133 1.71 15.48 11.74
C ALA A 133 3.09 15.71 12.37
N PHE A 134 3.85 16.71 11.90
CA PHE A 134 5.16 17.00 12.48
C PHE A 134 5.02 17.80 13.77
N VAL A 135 5.48 17.21 14.88
CA VAL A 135 5.62 17.88 16.18
C VAL A 135 6.94 18.65 16.24
N LYS A 136 7.97 18.15 15.54
CA LYS A 136 9.29 18.77 15.47
C LYS A 136 9.86 18.69 14.06
N GLY A 137 10.33 19.84 13.56
CA GLY A 137 10.73 20.02 12.17
C GLY A 137 9.52 20.23 11.25
N ASP A 138 9.78 20.51 9.97
CA ASP A 138 8.74 20.63 8.95
C ASP A 138 8.87 19.54 7.88
N TYR A 139 7.77 19.31 7.16
CA TYR A 139 7.69 18.28 6.14
C TYR A 139 8.65 18.54 4.96
N GLU A 140 8.86 19.78 4.55
CA GLU A 140 9.66 20.11 3.35
C GLU A 140 11.15 19.87 3.60
N GLN A 141 11.62 20.26 4.79
CA GLN A 141 12.94 19.93 5.32
C GLN A 141 13.10 18.43 5.52
N PHE A 142 12.07 17.76 6.06
CA PHE A 142 12.09 16.31 6.25
C PHE A 142 12.16 15.56 4.92
N GLU A 143 11.38 15.97 3.92
CA GLU A 143 11.37 15.38 2.59
C GLU A 143 12.76 15.48 1.97
N THR A 144 13.36 16.67 1.99
CA THR A 144 14.73 16.86 1.52
C THR A 144 15.74 16.01 2.29
N PHE A 145 15.59 15.94 3.62
CA PHE A 145 16.45 15.13 4.48
C PHE A 145 16.38 13.64 4.14
N ILE A 146 15.18 13.08 4.01
CA ILE A 146 15.02 11.64 3.78
C ILE A 146 15.46 11.23 2.37
N TYR A 147 15.26 12.10 1.37
CA TYR A 147 15.79 11.87 0.02
C TYR A 147 17.32 11.87 -0.03
N ASN A 148 17.99 12.63 0.83
CA ASN A 148 19.44 12.60 0.95
C ASN A 148 19.99 11.35 1.66
N GLN A 149 19.19 10.70 2.52
CA GLN A 149 19.58 9.47 3.23
C GLN A 149 19.47 8.20 2.38
N VAL A 150 18.67 8.24 1.31
CA VAL A 150 18.39 7.09 0.43
C VAL A 150 19.25 7.13 -0.87
N LYS A 151 20.06 8.16 -1.04
CA LYS A 151 21.07 8.26 -2.11
C LYS A 151 22.29 7.39 -1.81
#